data_AF-A0A357EZG6-F1
#
_entry.id   AF-A0A357EZG6-F1
#
_cell.length_a   1.000
_cell.length_b   1.000
_cell.length_c   1.000
_cell.angle_alpha   90.00
_cell.angle_beta   90.00
_cell.angle_gamma   90.00
#
_symmetry.space_group_name_H-M   'P 1'
#
loop_
_entity.id
_entity.type
_entity.pdbx_description
1 polymer ?
#
loop_
_entity_poly.entity_id
_entity_poly.type
_entity_poly.pdbx_seq_one_letter_code
_entity_poly.pdbx_strand_id
1 'polypeptide(L)'
;IDIHIDVPAVKYNELRGRGGKQGETSEKIRERVISAREIQLKRFNGDGIFSNSGMSPGQIRNHCALDAESESLLEKAMVRQGLSARAHDRILKVSRTIA
;
A
#
# COMPACT_ATOMS: atom_id res chain seq x y z
N ILE A 1 12.59 4.37 -2.03
CA ILE A 1 12.27 3.27 -1.10
C ILE A 1 11.37 2.32 -1.86
N ASP A 2 11.97 1.18 -2.20
CA ASP A 2 11.26 0.00 -2.67
C ASP A 2 10.81 -0.81 -1.46
N ILE A 3 9.69 -1.53 -1.59
CA ILE A 3 9.18 -2.37 -0.51
C ILE A 3 10.08 -3.60 -0.45
N HIS A 4 10.84 -3.72 0.64
CA HIS A 4 11.64 -4.90 0.94
C HIS A 4 10.87 -5.72 1.96
N ILE A 5 10.52 -6.94 1.59
CA ILE A 5 9.90 -7.91 2.48
C ILE A 5 10.80 -9.14 2.51
N ASP A 6 11.06 -9.65 3.71
CA ASP A 6 11.74 -10.94 3.86
C ASP A 6 10.78 -12.05 3.44
N VAL A 7 11.09 -12.69 2.31
CA VAL A 7 10.31 -13.81 1.80
C VAL A 7 11.09 -15.09 2.12
N PRO A 8 10.51 -16.05 2.87
CA PRO A 8 11.19 -17.31 3.13
C PRO A 8 11.47 -18.07 1.84
N ALA A 9 12.57 -18.83 1.82
CA ALA A 9 12.95 -19.63 0.67
C ALA A 9 11.84 -20.63 0.32
N VAL A 10 11.34 -20.54 -0.91
CA VAL A 10 10.29 -21.44 -1.42
C VAL A 10 10.92 -22.78 -1.77
N LYS A 11 10.29 -23.90 -1.37
CA LYS A 11 10.78 -25.25 -1.69
C LYS A 11 10.78 -25.46 -3.21
N TYR A 12 11.80 -26.15 -3.74
CA TYR A 12 11.92 -26.42 -5.18
C TYR A 12 10.66 -27.06 -5.81
N ASN A 13 9.98 -27.95 -5.09
CA ASN A 13 8.76 -28.59 -5.57
C ASN A 13 7.57 -27.63 -5.65
N GLU A 14 7.47 -26.66 -4.74
CA GLU A 14 6.47 -25.59 -4.78
C GLU A 14 6.74 -24.62 -5.93
N LEU A 15 8.01 -24.28 -6.19
CA LEU A 15 8.42 -23.50 -7.37
C LEU A 15 8.06 -24.19 -8.69
N ARG A 16 8.13 -25.52 -8.74
CA ARG A 16 7.71 -26.32 -9.91
C ARG A 16 6.21 -26.56 -9.99
N GLY A 17 5.41 -25.95 -9.11
CA GLY A 17 3.95 -26.13 -9.07
C GLY A 17 3.50 -27.55 -8.66
N ARG A 18 4.44 -28.40 -8.22
CA ARG A 18 4.15 -29.77 -7.76
C ARG A 18 4.05 -29.78 -6.24
N GLY A 19 2.86 -29.46 -5.73
CA GLY A 19 2.56 -29.54 -4.29
C GLY A 19 2.18 -28.22 -3.62
N GLY A 20 2.14 -27.10 -4.35
CA GLY A 20 1.58 -25.84 -3.85
C GLY A 20 0.06 -25.82 -4.01
N LYS A 21 -0.65 -25.18 -3.05
CA LYS A 21 -2.06 -24.79 -3.28
C LYS A 21 -2.13 -23.96 -4.56
N GLN A 22 -3.15 -24.20 -5.38
CA GLN A 22 -3.38 -23.42 -6.58
C GLN A 22 -3.57 -21.94 -6.16
N GLY A 23 -2.69 -21.06 -6.67
CA GLY A 23 -2.76 -19.64 -6.39
C GLY A 23 -4.07 -19.02 -6.88
N GLU A 24 -4.38 -17.83 -6.40
CA GLU A 24 -5.50 -17.06 -6.95
C GLU A 24 -5.30 -16.83 -8.45
N THR A 25 -6.37 -16.95 -9.22
CA THR A 25 -6.29 -16.70 -10.66
C THR A 25 -6.14 -15.21 -10.93
N SER A 26 -5.56 -14.88 -12.08
CA SER A 26 -5.39 -13.49 -12.52
C SER A 26 -6.71 -12.72 -12.55
N GLU A 27 -7.83 -13.39 -12.86
CA GLU A 27 -9.18 -12.81 -12.85
C GLU A 27 -9.57 -12.36 -11.44
N LYS A 28 -9.40 -13.22 -10.42
CA LYS A 28 -9.69 -12.86 -9.02
C LYS A 28 -8.83 -11.71 -8.53
N ILE A 29 -7.54 -11.70 -8.88
CA ILE A 29 -6.64 -10.58 -8.55
C ILE A 29 -7.12 -9.30 -9.22
N ARG A 30 -7.49 -9.37 -10.50
CA ARG A 30 -7.97 -8.24 -11.30
C ARG A 30 -9.22 -7.62 -10.68
N GLU A 31 -10.18 -8.43 -10.22
CA GLU A 31 -11.39 -7.94 -9.55
C GLU A 31 -11.05 -7.08 -8.32
N ARG A 32 -10.15 -7.55 -7.45
CA ARG A 32 -9.70 -6.78 -6.28
C ARG A 32 -8.99 -5.49 -6.68
N VAL A 33 -8.13 -5.55 -7.70
CA VAL A 33 -7.42 -4.37 -8.20
C VAL A 33 -8.40 -3.33 -8.76
N ILE A 34 -9.41 -3.76 -9.53
CA ILE A 34 -10.44 -2.87 -10.07
C ILE A 34 -11.24 -2.21 -8.94
N SER A 35 -11.70 -2.99 -7.96
CA SER A 35 -12.42 -2.45 -6.80
C SER A 35 -11.60 -1.36 -6.06
N ALA A 36 -10.32 -1.64 -5.79
CA ALA A 36 -9.42 -0.65 -5.18
C ALA A 36 -9.21 0.60 -6.06
N ARG A 37 -9.23 0.46 -7.39
CA ARG A 37 -9.12 1.59 -8.33
C ARG A 37 -10.38 2.43 -8.37
N GLU A 38 -11.57 1.81 -8.35
CA GLU A 38 -12.84 2.53 -8.32
C GLU A 38 -12.98 3.39 -7.05
N ILE A 39 -12.55 2.87 -5.89
CA ILE A 39 -12.52 3.65 -4.64
C ILE A 39 -11.61 4.88 -4.79
N GLN A 40 -10.43 4.71 -5.39
CA GLN A 40 -9.50 5.82 -5.62
C GLN A 40 -10.03 6.85 -6.62
N LEU A 41 -10.67 6.41 -7.71
CA LEU A 41 -11.29 7.30 -8.68
C LEU A 41 -12.42 8.12 -8.06
N LYS A 42 -13.25 7.51 -7.22
CA LYS A 42 -14.29 8.23 -6.47
C LYS A 42 -13.69 9.24 -5.49
N ARG A 43 -12.64 8.84 -4.76
CA ARG A 43 -11.94 9.69 -3.77
C ARG A 43 -11.35 10.95 -4.39
N PHE A 44 -10.78 10.83 -5.59
CA PHE A 44 -10.05 11.91 -6.27
C PHE A 44 -10.85 12.53 -7.43
N ASN A 45 -12.17 12.33 -7.44
CA ASN A 45 -13.01 12.90 -8.49
C ASN A 45 -12.91 14.43 -8.47
N GLY A 46 -12.44 15.03 -9.56
CA GLY A 46 -12.20 16.48 -9.67
C GLY A 46 -10.82 16.96 -9.23
N ASP A 47 -9.97 16.08 -8.66
CA ASP A 47 -8.64 16.45 -8.13
C ASP A 47 -7.49 16.29 -9.16
N GLY A 48 -7.81 15.85 -10.38
CA GLY A 48 -6.82 15.66 -11.45
C GLY A 48 -5.85 14.48 -11.24
N ILE A 49 -6.10 13.62 -10.25
CA ILE A 49 -5.33 12.41 -9.98
C ILE A 49 -6.24 11.19 -9.93
N PHE A 50 -5.68 10.01 -10.21
CA PHE A 50 -6.46 8.77 -10.37
C PHE A 50 -6.00 7.65 -9.43
N SER A 51 -5.02 7.91 -8.56
CA SER A 51 -4.51 6.94 -7.59
C SER A 51 -3.79 7.59 -6.42
N ASN A 52 -3.70 6.85 -5.31
CA ASN A 52 -3.05 7.27 -4.07
C ASN A 52 -1.61 7.73 -4.29
N SER A 53 -0.88 7.08 -5.20
CA SER A 53 0.50 7.45 -5.55
C SER A 53 0.64 8.89 -6.03
N GLY A 54 -0.37 9.42 -6.73
CA GLY A 54 -0.39 10.74 -7.34
C GLY A 54 -0.68 11.89 -6.38
N MET A 55 -1.05 11.61 -5.12
CA MET A 55 -1.39 12.66 -4.14
C MET A 55 -0.22 13.64 -3.92
N SER A 56 -0.50 14.94 -3.94
CA SER A 56 0.38 16.00 -3.44
C SER A 56 0.44 16.01 -1.91
N PRO A 57 1.42 16.68 -1.27
CA PRO A 57 1.47 16.79 0.18
C PRO A 57 0.20 17.39 0.81
N GLY A 58 -0.46 18.33 0.11
CA GLY A 58 -1.75 18.88 0.55
C GLY A 58 -2.86 17.83 0.55
N GLN A 59 -2.95 17.04 -0.51
CA GLN A 59 -3.93 15.95 -0.63
C GLN A 59 -3.67 14.82 0.38
N ILE A 60 -2.41 14.51 0.71
CA ILE A 60 -2.08 13.53 1.75
C ILE A 60 -2.71 13.95 3.09
N ARG A 61 -2.56 15.21 3.49
CA ARG A 61 -3.17 15.71 4.74
C ARG A 61 -4.70 15.60 4.74
N ASN A 62 -5.33 15.80 3.58
CA ASN A 62 -6.79 15.75 3.46
C ASN A 62 -7.34 14.31 3.42
N HIS A 63 -6.63 13.37 2.79
CA HIS A 63 -7.15 12.01 2.54
C HIS A 63 -6.55 10.91 3.41
N CYS A 64 -5.47 11.22 4.14
CA CYS A 64 -4.73 10.30 5.01
C CYS A 64 -4.63 10.81 6.44
N ALA A 65 -5.65 11.51 6.93
CA ALA A 65 -5.74 11.89 8.34
C ALA A 65 -5.65 10.63 9.23
N LEU A 66 -4.77 10.69 10.22
CA LEU A 66 -4.55 9.62 11.19
C LEU A 66 -5.27 9.96 12.50
N ASP A 67 -5.70 8.92 13.21
CA ASP A 67 -6.03 9.07 14.63
C ASP A 67 -4.75 9.16 15.48
N ALA A 68 -4.91 9.54 16.74
CA ALA A 68 -3.80 9.75 17.65
C ALA A 68 -2.96 8.48 17.88
N GLU A 69 -3.57 7.31 17.84
CA GLU A 69 -2.87 6.04 18.00
C GLU A 69 -1.96 5.75 16.80
N SER A 70 -2.50 5.88 15.58
CA SER A 70 -1.79 5.67 14.33
C SER A 70 -0.67 6.69 14.14
N GLU A 71 -0.89 7.95 14.54
CA GLU A 71 0.13 9.00 14.50
C GLU A 71 1.29 8.68 15.44
N SER A 72 1.01 8.29 16.70
CA SER A 72 2.06 7.88 17.65
C SER A 72 2.85 6.66 17.17
N LEU A 73 2.18 5.70 16.54
CA LEU A 73 2.84 4.52 15.97
C LEU A 73 3.77 4.91 14.82
N LEU A 74 3.30 5.78 13.92
CA LEU A 74 4.09 6.24 12.79
C LEU A 74 5.30 7.05 13.25
N GLU A 75 5.13 7.95 14.23
CA GLU A 75 6.23 8.71 14.82
C GLU A 75 7.32 7.80 15.41
N LYS A 76 6.93 6.79 16.20
CA LYS A 76 7.88 5.82 16.77
C LYS A 76 8.64 5.06 15.67
N ALA A 77 7.95 4.65 14.61
CA ALA A 77 8.57 3.97 13.48
C ALA A 77 9.56 4.88 12.73
N MET A 78 9.18 6.14 12.52
CA MET A 78 10.00 7.17 11.89
C MET A 78 11.32 7.36 12.63
N VAL A 79 11.27 7.53 13.96
CA VAL A 79 12.46 7.72 14.81
C VAL A 79 13.31 6.45 14.87
N ARG A 80 12.70 5.29 15.16
CA ARG A 80 13.42 4.03 15.36
C ARG A 80 14.15 3.56 14.09
N GLN A 81 13.59 3.83 12.92
CA GLN A 81 14.13 3.39 11.64
C GLN A 81 14.87 4.50 10.88
N GLY A 82 14.96 5.72 11.42
CA GLY A 82 15.63 6.85 10.76
C GLY A 82 15.00 7.22 9.42
N LEU A 83 13.69 7.11 9.30
CA LEU A 83 12.97 7.35 8.04
C LEU A 83 12.88 8.85 7.74
N SER A 84 12.73 9.20 6.46
CA SER A 84 12.61 10.60 6.01
C SER A 84 11.15 11.05 5.89
N ALA A 85 10.91 12.36 5.83
CA ALA A 85 9.56 12.91 5.54
C ALA A 85 8.97 12.36 4.22
N ARG A 86 9.83 12.07 3.23
CA ARG A 86 9.41 11.40 1.99
C ARG A 86 8.92 9.97 2.25
N ALA A 87 9.54 9.26 3.19
CA ALA A 87 9.11 7.92 3.59
C ALA A 87 7.76 7.96 4.31
N HIS A 88 7.57 8.92 5.22
CA HIS A 88 6.28 9.20 5.86
C HIS A 88 5.15 9.33 4.83
N ASP A 89 5.31 10.23 3.85
CA ASP A 89 4.31 10.44 2.80
C ASP A 89 4.03 9.17 1.97
N ARG A 90 5.08 8.37 1.70
CA ARG A 90 4.93 7.10 0.97
C ARG A 90 4.18 6.06 1.78
N ILE A 91 4.45 5.96 3.09
CA ILE A 91 3.73 5.06 4.00
C ILE A 91 2.25 5.42 3.98
N LEU A 92 1.89 6.69 4.16
CA LEU A 92 0.50 7.14 4.13
C LEU A 92 -0.22 6.78 2.82
N LYS A 93 0.43 7.05 1.67
CA LYS A 93 -0.12 6.70 0.35
C LYS A 93 -0.34 5.20 0.17
N VAL A 94 0.59 4.37 0.65
CA VAL A 94 0.50 2.90 0.52
C VAL A 94 -0.56 2.36 1.46
N SER A 95 -0.53 2.74 2.75
CA SER A 95 -1.49 2.32 3.77
C SER A 95 -2.93 2.62 3.36
N ARG A 96 -3.17 3.73 2.64
CA ARG A 96 -4.50 4.11 2.14
C ARG A 96 -5.07 3.22 1.03
N THR A 97 -4.28 2.24 0.58
CA THR A 97 -4.75 1.16 -0.34
C THR A 97 -5.24 -0.05 0.44
N ILE A 98 -4.72 -0.25 1.66
CA ILE A 98 -5.10 -1.34 2.58
C ILE A 98 -6.29 -0.92 3.46
N ALA A 99 -6.39 0.37 3.78
CA ALA A 99 -7.43 0.99 4.61
C ALA A 99 -8.60 1.60 3.82
#